data_AF-A0A3A5JIK8-F1
#
_entry.id   AF-A0A3A5JIK8-F1
#
_cell.length_a   1.000
_cell.length_b   1.000
_cell.length_c   1.000
_cell.angle_alpha   90.00
_cell.angle_beta   90.00
_cell.angle_gamma   90.00
#
_symmetry.space_group_name_H-M   'P 1'
#
loop_
_entity.id
_entity.type
_entity.pdbx_description
1 polymer ?
#
loop_
_entity_poly.entity_id
_entity_poly.type
_entity_poly.pdbx_seq_one_letter_code
_entity_poly.pdbx_strand_id
1 'polypeptide(L)' 'ELDILPAEERTYLLEELNRTEAEYPSDLCLHELFEQQVRRTPAAVALVHEDERLSYGELNARANRLAHHLIALGVRP' A
#
# COMPACT_ATOMS: atom_id res chain seq x y z
N GLU A 1 17.22 -26.71 -28.60
CA GLU A 1 16.54 -25.40 -28.51
C GLU A 1 17.62 -24.35 -28.66
N LEU A 2 17.51 -23.44 -29.63
CA LEU A 2 18.48 -22.37 -29.86
C LEU A 2 17.99 -21.13 -29.10
N ASP A 3 18.71 -20.76 -28.06
CA ASP A 3 18.40 -19.55 -27.28
C ASP A 3 18.77 -18.32 -28.12
N ILE A 4 17.86 -17.35 -28.20
CA ILE A 4 18.00 -16.16 -29.08
C ILE A 4 19.06 -15.20 -28.54
N LEU A 5 19.36 -15.31 -27.24
CA LEU A 5 20.32 -14.47 -26.54
C LEU A 5 21.50 -15.30 -26.02
N PRO A 6 22.72 -14.75 -26.04
CA PRO A 6 23.83 -15.28 -25.24
C PRO A 6 23.44 -15.37 -23.76
N ALA A 7 23.92 -16.39 -23.06
CA ALA A 7 23.58 -16.63 -21.65
C ALA A 7 23.89 -15.43 -20.74
N GLU A 8 25.02 -14.75 -20.98
CA GLU A 8 25.43 -13.57 -20.21
C GLU A 8 24.47 -12.39 -20.39
N GLU A 9 24.04 -12.13 -21.62
CA GLU A 9 23.08 -11.07 -21.93
C GLU A 9 21.71 -11.38 -21.33
N ARG A 10 21.31 -12.66 -21.36
CA ARG A 10 20.08 -13.13 -20.72
C ARG A 10 20.12 -12.94 -19.20
N THR A 11 21.21 -13.30 -18.53
CA THR A 11 21.39 -13.10 -17.08
C THR A 11 21.35 -11.62 -16.72
N TYR A 12 22.06 -10.77 -17.45
CA TYR A 12 22.05 -9.33 -17.21
C TYR A 12 20.62 -8.74 -17.32
N LEU A 13 19.90 -9.06 -18.38
CA LEU A 13 18.56 -8.52 -18.63
C LEU A 13 17.49 -9.09 -17.70
N LEU A 14 17.54 -10.38 -17.38
CA LEU A 14 16.48 -11.05 -16.63
C LEU A 14 16.74 -11.10 -15.13
N GLU A 15 17.98 -11.12 -14.69
CA GLU A 15 18.33 -11.27 -13.28
C GLU A 15 18.89 -9.96 -12.70
N GLU A 16 19.89 -9.36 -13.34
CA GLU A 16 20.56 -8.18 -12.78
C GLU A 16 19.65 -6.95 -12.82
N LEU A 17 19.02 -6.67 -13.96
CA LEU A 17 18.09 -5.54 -14.08
C LEU A 17 16.79 -5.74 -13.30
N ASN A 18 16.36 -6.99 -13.08
CA ASN A 18 15.13 -7.30 -12.34
C ASN A 18 15.37 -7.63 -10.87
N ARG A 19 16.58 -7.39 -10.32
CA ARG A 19 16.89 -7.52 -8.89
C ARG A 19 16.20 -6.42 -8.08
N THR A 20 14.88 -6.47 -8.07
CA THR A 20 13.96 -5.55 -7.40
C THR A 20 13.31 -6.20 -6.17
N GLU A 21 13.70 -7.43 -5.85
CA GLU A 21 13.27 -8.14 -4.65
C GLU A 21 13.66 -7.33 -3.42
N ALA A 22 12.65 -6.94 -2.66
CA ALA A 22 12.76 -6.24 -1.41
C ALA A 22 11.76 -6.88 -0.44
N GLU A 23 12.17 -6.98 0.83
CA GLU A 23 11.29 -7.49 1.86
C GLU A 23 10.08 -6.55 2.01
N TYR A 24 8.90 -7.09 1.69
CA TYR A 24 7.63 -6.39 1.83
C TYR A 24 6.75 -7.18 2.81
N PRO A 25 6.12 -6.54 3.81
CA PRO A 25 5.22 -7.23 4.72
C PRO A 25 3.95 -7.67 3.97
N SER A 26 4.00 -8.87 3.40
CA SER A 26 2.93 -9.48 2.59
C SER A 26 1.78 -10.03 3.44
N ASP A 27 2.03 -10.17 4.73
CA ASP A 27 1.15 -10.72 5.76
C ASP A 27 0.16 -9.67 6.30
N LEU A 28 0.32 -8.40 5.93
CA LEU A 28 -0.58 -7.30 6.31
C LEU A 28 -1.17 -6.61 5.07
N CYS A 29 -2.45 -6.27 5.17
CA CYS A 29 -3.10 -5.39 4.21
C CYS A 29 -2.64 -3.94 4.41
N LEU A 30 -2.68 -3.15 3.33
CA LEU A 30 -2.32 -1.73 3.36
C LEU A 30 -3.11 -0.94 4.41
N HIS A 31 -4.42 -1.23 4.56
CA HIS A 31 -5.25 -0.53 5.54
C HIS A 31 -4.84 -0.85 6.99
N GLU A 32 -4.29 -2.03 7.25
CA GLU A 32 -3.77 -2.40 8.58
C GLU A 32 -2.48 -1.63 8.90
N LEU A 33 -1.58 -1.50 7.93
CA LEU A 33 -0.38 -0.65 8.05
C LEU A 33 -0.75 0.82 8.27
N PHE A 34 -1.79 1.29 7.57
CA PHE A 34 -2.33 2.64 7.77
C PHE A 34 -2.89 2.82 9.17
N GLU A 35 -3.69 1.88 9.69
CA GLU A 35 -4.20 1.95 11.06
C GLU A 35 -3.08 1.93 12.11
N GLN A 36 -2.00 1.18 11.88
CA GLN A 36 -0.81 1.24 12.73
C GLN A 36 -0.20 2.65 12.74
N GLN A 37 -0.08 3.30 11.57
CA GLN A 37 0.40 4.67 11.49
C GLN A 37 -0.54 5.66 12.21
N VAL A 38 -1.86 5.48 12.11
CA VAL A 38 -2.85 6.28 12.82
C VAL A 38 -2.67 6.16 14.32
N ARG A 39 -2.41 4.96 14.86
CA ARG A 39 -2.14 4.76 16.30
C ARG A 39 -0.84 5.43 16.74
N ARG A 40 0.19 5.44 15.89
CA ARG A 40 1.49 6.05 16.18
C ARG A 40 1.42 7.58 16.21
N THR A 41 0.73 8.18 15.24
CA THR A 41 0.68 9.64 15.09
C THR A 41 -0.73 10.14 14.75
N PRO A 42 -1.70 10.03 15.69
CA PRO A 42 -3.10 10.30 15.38
C PRO A 42 -3.37 11.76 15.03
N ALA A 43 -2.63 12.69 15.64
CA ALA A 43 -2.79 14.14 15.42
C ALA A 43 -1.95 14.69 14.25
N ALA A 44 -1.09 13.88 13.62
CA ALA A 44 -0.32 14.33 12.47
C ALA A 44 -1.24 14.51 11.26
N VAL A 45 -0.97 15.52 10.44
CA VAL A 45 -1.74 15.81 9.22
C VAL A 45 -1.52 14.70 8.20
N ALA A 46 -2.61 14.06 7.75
CA ALA A 46 -2.61 12.99 6.76
C ALA A 46 -3.05 13.48 5.37
N LEU A 47 -3.96 14.45 5.32
CA LEU A 47 -4.51 14.98 4.08
C LEU A 47 -4.64 16.50 4.19
N VAL A 48 -4.25 17.20 3.14
CA VAL A 48 -4.48 18.63 2.97
C VAL A 48 -5.19 18.83 1.63
N HIS A 49 -6.31 19.53 1.66
CA HIS A 49 -7.05 19.92 0.46
C HIS A 49 -7.49 21.37 0.63
N GLU A 50 -6.91 22.28 -0.16
CA GLU A 50 -7.08 23.72 0.01
C GLU A 50 -6.77 24.16 1.46
N ASP A 51 -7.73 24.80 2.13
CA ASP A 51 -7.62 25.24 3.52
C ASP A 51 -7.99 24.13 4.53
N GLU A 52 -8.52 23.00 4.06
CA GLU A 52 -8.89 21.89 4.91
C GLU A 52 -7.70 20.97 5.19
N ARG A 53 -7.59 20.54 6.45
CA ARG A 53 -6.58 19.59 6.91
C ARG A 53 -7.26 18.51 7.72
N LEU A 54 -6.93 17.26 7.43
CA LEU A 54 -7.36 16.12 8.23
C LEU A 54 -6.14 15.45 8.83
N SER A 55 -6.21 15.19 10.13
CA SER A 55 -5.27 14.33 10.81
C SER A 55 -5.47 12.86 10.44
N TYR A 56 -4.46 12.04 10.69
CA TYR A 56 -4.56 10.58 10.53
C TYR A 56 -5.76 10.01 11.30
N GLY A 57 -5.99 10.46 12.53
CA GLY A 57 -7.12 10.03 13.36
C GLY A 57 -8.47 10.40 12.74
N GLU A 58 -8.63 11.63 12.26
CA GLU A 58 -9.88 12.09 11.64
C GLU A 58 -10.16 11.39 10.32
N LEU A 59 -9.13 11.22 9.49
CA LEU A 59 -9.25 10.52 8.21
C LEU A 59 -9.66 9.06 8.43
N ASN A 60 -9.00 8.37 9.36
CA ASN A 60 -9.31 6.98 9.70
C ASN A 60 -10.74 6.82 10.23
N ALA A 61 -11.17 7.71 11.13
CA ALA A 61 -12.53 7.67 11.68
C ALA A 61 -13.60 7.91 10.60
N ARG A 62 -13.36 8.83 9.65
CA ARG A 62 -14.26 9.07 8.51
C ARG A 62 -14.32 7.85 7.58
N ALA A 63 -13.15 7.29 7.23
CA ALA A 63 -13.05 6.11 6.38
C ALA A 63 -13.76 4.90 7.00
N ASN A 64 -13.57 4.64 8.29
CA ASN A 64 -14.20 3.50 8.97
C ASN A 64 -15.73 3.63 9.05
N ARG A 65 -16.27 4.84 9.23
CA ARG A 65 -17.73 5.05 9.15
C ARG A 65 -18.28 4.68 7.77
N LEU A 66 -17.59 5.08 6.70
CA LEU A 66 -17.98 4.71 5.34
C LEU A 66 -17.81 3.21 5.09
N ALA A 67 -16.71 2.61 5.55
CA ALA A 67 -16.44 1.18 5.41
C ALA A 67 -17.56 0.34 6.05
N HIS A 68 -18.00 0.67 7.26
CA HIS A 68 -19.12 -0.02 7.90
C HIS A 68 -20.43 0.10 7.10
N HIS A 69 -20.70 1.28 6.52
CA HIS A 69 -21.86 1.45 5.66
C HIS A 69 -21.77 0.58 4.39
N LEU A 70 -20.61 0.54 3.74
CA LEU A 70 -20.38 -0.28 2.55
C LEU A 70 -20.48 -1.78 2.85
N ILE A 71 -19.94 -2.23 3.98
CA ILE A 71 -20.08 -3.61 4.44
C ILE A 71 -21.57 -3.95 4.66
N ALA A 72 -22.34 -3.04 5.25
CA ALA A 72 -23.79 -3.23 5.42
C ALA A 72 -24.55 -3.29 4.09
N LEU A 73 -24.03 -2.68 3.02
CA LEU A 73 -24.55 -2.79 1.66
C LEU A 73 -24.11 -4.07 0.93
N GLY A 74 -23.29 -4.92 1.56
CA GLY A 74 -22.90 -6.23 1.03
C GLY A 74 -21.53 -6.28 0.35
N VAL A 75 -20.68 -5.27 0.53
CA VAL A 75 -19.28 -5.33 0.09
C VAL A 75 -18.53 -6.41 0.88
N ARG A 76 -17.81 -7.26 0.16
CA ARG A 76 -17.06 -8.42 0.67
C ARG A 76 -15.77 -8.59 -0.15
N PRO A 77 -14.76 -9.33 0.37
CA PRO A 77 -13.49 -9.56 -0.31
C PRO A 77 -13.64 -10.13 -1.73
#